data_AF-A0A497E1I2-F1
#
_entry.id   AF-A0A497E1I2-F1
#
_cell.length_a   1.000
_cell.length_b   1.000
_cell.length_c   1.000
_cell.angle_alpha   90.00
_cell.angle_beta   90.00
_cell.angle_gamma   90.00
#
_symmetry.space_group_name_H-M   'P 1'
#
loop_
_entity.id
_entity.type
_entity.pdbx_description
1 polymer ?
#
loop_
_entity_poly.entity_id
_entity_poly.type
_entity_poly.pdbx_seq_one_letter_code
_entity_poly.pdbx_strand_id
1 'polypeptide(L)' 'MNEYETARDAKEGIGGYMSFYNHERPHQSLNYKTPAEVYFDEKEQRISKRYLKQGELVPD' A
#
# COMPACT_ATOMS: atom_id res chain seq x y z
N MET A 1 -0.60 30.76 2.56
CA MET A 1 -1.65 30.16 1.71
C MET A 1 -1.89 28.77 2.25
N ASN A 2 -3.11 28.44 2.65
CA ASN A 2 -3.41 27.09 3.14
C ASN A 2 -3.70 26.24 1.90
N GLU A 3 -3.00 25.13 1.70
CA GLU A 3 -3.24 24.21 0.57
C GLU A 3 -4.61 23.49 0.64
N TYR A 4 -5.43 23.85 1.62
CA TYR A 4 -6.69 23.24 1.99
C TYR A 4 -7.80 24.28 2.14
N GLU A 5 -7.80 25.30 1.27
CA GLU A 5 -8.77 26.40 1.29
C GLU A 5 -10.22 25.93 1.09
N THR A 6 -10.42 24.83 0.36
CA THR A 6 -11.72 24.16 0.23
C THR A 6 -11.67 22.68 0.63
N ALA A 7 -12.84 22.10 0.90
CA ALA A 7 -12.96 20.66 1.16
C ALA A 7 -12.47 19.80 -0.02
N ARG A 8 -12.56 20.33 -1.26
CA ARG A 8 -12.02 19.67 -2.45
C ARG A 8 -10.49 19.65 -2.41
N ASP A 9 -9.87 20.80 -2.12
CA ASP A 9 -8.41 20.90 -2.04
C ASP A 9 -7.86 20.03 -0.90
N ALA A 10 -8.59 19.97 0.23
CA ALA A 10 -8.34 19.01 1.32
C ALA A 10 -8.34 17.56 0.84
N LYS A 11 -9.37 17.16 0.09
CA LYS A 11 -9.47 15.79 -0.43
C LYS A 11 -8.32 15.47 -1.39
N GLU A 12 -7.97 16.40 -2.27
CA GLU A 12 -6.89 16.22 -3.25
C GLU A 12 -5.53 16.13 -2.55
N GLY A 13 -5.21 17.05 -1.63
CA GLY A 13 -3.95 17.03 -0.91
C GLY A 13 -3.80 15.82 0.02
N ILE A 14 -4.86 15.40 0.72
CA ILE A 14 -4.84 14.15 1.51
C ILE A 14 -4.61 12.95 0.61
N GLY A 15 -5.29 12.87 -0.54
CA GLY A 15 -5.10 11.79 -1.51
C GLY A 15 -3.67 11.73 -2.05
N GLY A 16 -3.09 12.89 -2.38
CA GLY A 16 -1.70 13.00 -2.81
C GLY A 16 -0.73 12.54 -1.72
N TYR A 17 -0.90 13.04 -0.49
CA TYR A 17 -0.06 12.65 0.64
C TYR A 17 -0.15 11.15 0.94
N MET A 18 -1.34 10.56 0.91
CA MET A 18 -1.52 9.12 1.11
C MET A 18 -0.83 8.30 0.02
N SER A 19 -0.87 8.77 -1.23
CA SER A 19 -0.20 8.10 -2.34
C SER A 19 1.32 8.08 -2.13
N PHE A 20 1.90 9.24 -1.81
CA PHE A 20 3.33 9.38 -1.49
C PHE A 20 3.74 8.54 -0.27
N TYR A 21 2.97 8.62 0.82
CA TYR A 21 3.25 7.86 2.05
C TYR A 21 3.26 6.35 1.80
N ASN A 22 2.30 5.87 1.01
CA ASN A 22 2.14 4.44 0.76
C ASN A 22 3.16 3.87 -0.23
N HIS A 23 3.59 4.65 -1.23
CA HIS A 23 4.37 4.11 -2.36
C HIS A 23 5.78 4.67 -2.51
N GLU A 24 6.08 5.82 -1.92
CA GLU A 24 7.35 6.52 -2.15
C GLU A 24 8.15 6.69 -0.86
N ARG A 25 7.49 6.73 0.31
CA ARG A 25 8.16 6.97 1.58
C ARG A 25 8.63 5.65 2.23
N PRO A 26 9.94 5.37 2.29
CA PRO A 26 10.46 4.24 3.04
C PRO A 26 10.34 4.50 4.55
N HIS A 27 9.99 3.45 5.30
CA HIS A 27 9.80 3.54 6.75
C HIS A 27 10.82 2.65 7.48
N GLN A 28 11.56 3.22 8.42
CA GLN A 28 12.58 2.49 9.20
C GLN A 28 11.99 1.29 9.96
N SER A 29 10.78 1.43 10.52
CA SER A 29 10.06 0.34 11.19
C SER A 29 9.64 -0.80 10.24
N LEU A 30 9.66 -0.55 8.92
CA LEU A 30 9.36 -1.52 7.87
C LEU A 30 10.65 -1.96 7.15
N ASN A 31 11.80 -1.88 7.82
CA ASN A 31 13.11 -2.17 7.22
C ASN A 31 13.38 -1.36 5.94
N TYR A 32 13.00 -0.09 5.94
CA TYR A 32 13.11 0.82 4.80
C TYR A 32 12.26 0.44 3.58
N LYS A 33 11.26 -0.44 3.74
CA LYS A 33 10.21 -0.64 2.74
C LYS A 33 9.10 0.43 2.90
N THR A 34 8.33 0.59 1.84
CA THR A 34 7.09 1.35 1.82
C THR A 34 5.91 0.51 2.34
N PRO A 35 4.83 1.13 2.83
CA PRO A 35 3.64 0.41 3.26
C PRO A 35 3.04 -0.48 2.16
N ALA A 36 3.01 0.01 0.91
CA ALA A 36 2.52 -0.76 -0.23
C ALA A 36 3.35 -2.03 -0.45
N GLU A 37 4.67 -1.93 -0.44
CA GLU A 37 5.56 -3.09 -0.61
C GLU A 37 5.29 -4.16 0.45
N VAL A 38 5.15 -3.78 1.72
CA VAL A 38 4.86 -4.75 2.79
C VAL A 38 3.51 -5.41 2.59
N TYR A 39 2.47 -4.62 2.30
CA TYR A 39 1.11 -5.14 2.14
C TYR A 39 0.98 -6.12 0.96
N PHE A 40 1.56 -5.76 -0.19
CA PHE A 40 1.49 -6.61 -1.38
C PHE A 40 2.38 -7.85 -1.25
N ASP A 41 3.57 -7.73 -0.66
CA ASP A 41 4.44 -8.89 -0.36
C ASP A 41 3.72 -9.89 0.58
N GLU A 42 3.08 -9.41 1.66
CA GLU A 42 2.27 -10.25 2.54
C GLU A 42 1.07 -10.91 1.82
N LYS A 43 0.41 -10.17 0.93
CA LYS A 43 -0.70 -10.69 0.12
C LYS A 43 -0.23 -11.85 -0.76
N GLU A 44 0.88 -11.68 -1.48
CA GLU A 44 1.46 -12.72 -2.34
C GLU A 44 1.89 -13.94 -1.53
N GLN A 45 2.55 -13.73 -0.39
CA GLN A 45 2.92 -14.84 0.51
C GLN A 45 1.70 -15.60 1.03
N ARG A 46 0.61 -14.89 1.37
CA ARG A 46 -0.64 -15.53 1.82
C ARG A 46 -1.30 -16.34 0.69
N ILE A 47 -1.30 -15.81 -0.52
CA ILE A 47 -1.82 -16.49 -1.72
C ILE A 47 -1.00 -17.76 -2.00
N SER A 48 0.33 -17.67 -2.03
CA SER A 48 1.23 -18.81 -2.24
C SER A 48 1.04 -19.92 -1.20
N LYS A 49 0.94 -19.56 0.10
CA LYS A 49 0.67 -20.52 1.18
C LYS A 49 -0.69 -21.22 1.01
N ARG A 50 -1.69 -20.52 0.50
CA ARG A 50 -3.01 -21.10 0.20
C ARG A 50 -2.91 -22.13 -0.92
N TYR A 51 -2.20 -21.84 -2.01
CA TYR A 51 -2.00 -22.80 -3.10
C TYR A 51 -1.24 -24.05 -2.65
N LEU A 52 -0.17 -23.89 -1.86
CA LEU A 52 0.57 -25.03 -1.30
C LEU A 52 -0.31 -25.93 -0.41
N LYS A 53 -1.33 -25.35 0.25
CA LYS A 53 -2.28 -26.11 1.08
C LYS A 53 -3.36 -26.81 0.25
N GLN A 54 -3.77 -26.24 -0.88
CA GLN A 54 -4.93 -26.68 -1.65
C GLN A 54 -4.57 -27.50 -2.91
N GLY A 55 -3.31 -27.46 -3.37
CA GLY A 55 -2.82 -28.29 -4.46
C GLY A 55 -3.26 -27.86 -5.88
N GLU A 56 -4.03 -26.79 -6.01
CA GLU A 56 -4.55 -26.31 -7.30
C GLU A 56 -4.23 -24.82 -7.52
N LEU A 57 -3.73 -24.47 -8.71
CA LEU A 57 -3.54 -23.09 -9.17
C LEU A 57 -4.89 -22.54 -9.65
N VAL A 58 -5.46 -21.59 -8.91
CA VAL A 58 -6.64 -20.83 -9.32
C VAL A 58 -6.15 -19.48 -9.85
N PRO A 59 -6.25 -19.16 -11.15
CA PRO A 59 -5.90 -17.83 -11.66
C PRO A 59 -6.91 -16.79 -11.15
N ASP A 60 -6.45 -15.53 -11.05
CA ASP A 60 -7.31 -14.37 -10.77
C ASP A 60 -8.37 -14.13 -11.86
#